data_AF-A0A2B0W863-F1
#
_entry.id   AF-A0A2B0W863-F1
#
_cell.length_a   1.000
_cell.length_b   1.000
_cell.length_c   1.000
_cell.angle_alpha   90.00
_cell.angle_beta   90.00
_cell.angle_gamma   90.00
#
_symmetry.space_group_name_H-M   'P 1'
#
loop_
_entity.id
_entity.type
_entity.pdbx_description
1 polymer ?
#
loop_
_entity_poly.entity_id
_entity_poly.type
_entity_poly.pdbx_seq_one_letter_code
_entity_poly.pdbx_strand_id
1 'polypeptide(L)'
;KEDVEVVADSENETALEKEDVGTKSEIKSLVRSMVMKTPFSITSEVSSFLKSPNISIKKQGAFVFQNEKNAGYRELDAKLLTTVQYYHGKAYCKLVSSKLHEKREFLEFSNPKVEDDIEKNRIEASSWIPIHSMKLEKEREGEFNDYITVKLPIEIGKYQGEISLREKVVFKEKVTEIKDVSQEIILTKNEFLLPKIKKTGQNPVTIEKAGLLVEGYIYQCIEYTIEQSLSHDNVYQLMQNIVLELTIQVLQEQEVRVRM
;
A
#
# COMPACT_ATOMS: atom_id res chain seq x y z
N LYS A 1 -34.98 84.91 -47.69
CA LYS A 1 -34.81 83.58 -47.09
C LYS A 1 -33.73 82.87 -47.89
N GLU A 2 -32.54 83.50 -48.01
CA GLU A 2 -31.45 83.60 -47.02
C GLU A 2 -30.69 82.27 -46.91
N ASP A 3 -29.71 82.16 -47.80
CA ASP A 3 -28.28 82.37 -47.53
C ASP A 3 -27.56 81.54 -46.45
N VAL A 4 -26.54 80.88 -47.00
CA VAL A 4 -25.29 80.38 -46.46
C VAL A 4 -24.62 81.38 -45.53
N GLU A 5 -24.05 80.89 -44.42
CA GLU A 5 -22.80 81.47 -43.91
C GLU A 5 -21.90 80.40 -43.29
N VAL A 6 -20.68 80.37 -43.82
CA VAL A 6 -19.51 79.60 -43.42
C VAL A 6 -18.74 80.46 -42.42
N VAL A 7 -18.22 79.88 -41.34
CA VAL A 7 -17.06 80.44 -40.65
C VAL A 7 -16.09 79.31 -40.30
N ALA A 8 -14.89 79.48 -40.83
CA ALA A 8 -13.67 78.74 -40.51
C ALA A 8 -12.85 79.54 -39.49
N ASP A 9 -12.05 78.84 -38.68
CA ASP A 9 -10.78 79.24 -38.06
C ASP A 9 -10.29 78.04 -37.22
N SER A 10 -9.03 77.64 -37.12
CA SER A 10 -7.75 77.95 -37.78
C SER A 10 -6.74 76.89 -37.27
N GLU A 11 -5.79 76.50 -38.12
CA GLU A 11 -4.75 75.49 -37.85
C GLU A 11 -3.69 75.94 -36.82
N ASN A 12 -3.07 74.97 -36.12
CA ASN A 12 -1.62 74.93 -35.98
C ASN A 12 -1.12 73.52 -35.60
N GLU A 13 -0.14 73.07 -36.37
CA GLU A 13 0.57 71.79 -36.32
C GLU A 13 1.38 71.61 -35.03
N THR A 14 1.58 70.37 -34.57
CA THR A 14 2.92 69.79 -34.31
C THR A 14 2.82 68.33 -33.85
N ALA A 15 3.63 67.49 -34.48
CA ALA A 15 3.85 66.10 -34.13
C ALA A 15 4.37 65.93 -32.70
N LEU A 16 4.03 64.82 -32.04
CA LEU A 16 5.00 63.90 -31.41
C LEU A 16 4.28 62.76 -30.66
N GLU A 17 4.88 61.58 -30.84
CA GLU A 17 4.97 60.47 -29.90
C GLU A 17 3.79 59.50 -29.74
N LYS A 18 4.00 58.36 -30.41
CA LYS A 18 3.57 57.04 -30.00
C LYS A 18 3.89 56.82 -28.52
N GLU A 19 2.89 56.78 -27.66
CA GLU A 19 2.95 55.93 -26.48
C GLU A 19 2.22 54.62 -26.81
N ASP A 20 3.03 53.63 -27.19
CA ASP A 20 2.71 52.23 -27.04
C ASP A 20 2.38 52.01 -25.55
N VAL A 21 1.09 52.13 -25.20
CA VAL A 21 0.57 51.61 -23.94
C VAL A 21 0.63 50.10 -24.08
N GLY A 22 1.84 49.58 -23.85
CA GLY A 22 2.14 48.18 -23.74
C GLY A 22 1.15 47.61 -22.74
N THR A 23 0.15 46.93 -23.28
CA THR A 23 -0.81 46.19 -22.48
C THR A 23 -0.01 45.04 -21.91
N LYS A 24 0.61 45.26 -20.74
CA LYS A 24 1.08 44.16 -19.90
C LYS A 24 -0.18 43.39 -19.54
N SER A 25 -0.51 42.42 -20.40
CA SER A 25 -1.46 41.37 -20.10
C SER A 25 -1.01 40.79 -18.76
N GLU A 26 -1.71 41.15 -17.68
CA GLU A 26 -1.47 40.58 -16.37
C GLU A 26 -1.73 39.09 -16.53
N ILE A 27 -0.65 38.32 -16.61
CA ILE A 27 -0.72 36.88 -16.71
C ILE A 27 -1.39 36.40 -15.42
N LYS A 28 -2.67 36.06 -15.53
CA LYS A 28 -3.48 35.66 -14.40
C LYS A 28 -3.06 34.25 -13.99
N SER A 29 -2.37 34.15 -12.85
CA SER A 29 -2.03 32.87 -12.24
C SER A 29 -3.23 32.33 -11.47
N LEU A 30 -3.47 31.02 -11.54
CA LEU A 30 -4.53 30.35 -10.81
C LEU A 30 -3.96 29.14 -10.09
N VAL A 31 -4.39 28.96 -8.84
CA VAL A 31 -4.06 27.78 -8.04
C VAL A 31 -5.07 26.67 -8.34
N ARG A 32 -4.56 25.47 -8.59
CA ARG A 32 -5.36 24.25 -8.77
C ARG A 32 -4.83 23.14 -7.86
N SER A 33 -5.66 22.13 -7.66
CA SER A 33 -5.30 20.91 -6.97
C SER A 33 -5.69 19.69 -7.78
N MET A 34 -4.86 18.65 -7.76
CA MET A 34 -5.20 17.34 -8.32
C MET A 34 -4.95 16.23 -7.30
N VAL A 35 -5.73 15.15 -7.43
CA VAL A 35 -5.62 13.97 -6.56
C VAL A 35 -5.13 12.78 -7.37
N MET A 36 -4.20 12.03 -6.78
CA MET A 36 -3.64 10.81 -7.36
C MET A 36 -3.61 9.68 -6.34
N LYS A 37 -3.67 8.43 -6.85
CA LYS A 37 -3.52 7.22 -6.06
C LYS A 37 -2.47 6.32 -6.71
N THR A 38 -1.32 6.18 -6.07
CA THR A 38 -0.24 5.30 -6.53
C THR A 38 -0.34 3.97 -5.79
N PRO A 39 -0.76 2.87 -6.45
CA PRO A 39 -0.93 1.58 -5.78
C PRO A 39 0.42 0.92 -5.47
N PHE A 40 0.46 0.12 -4.41
CA PHE A 40 1.58 -0.74 -4.08
C PHE A 40 1.10 -2.09 -3.54
N SER A 41 1.93 -3.13 -3.73
CA SER A 41 1.70 -4.47 -3.20
C SER A 41 3.04 -5.12 -2.90
N ILE A 42 3.13 -5.74 -1.72
CA ILE A 42 4.27 -6.53 -1.27
C ILE A 42 3.76 -7.89 -0.78
N THR A 43 4.26 -8.95 -1.40
CA THR A 43 3.93 -10.33 -1.03
C THR A 43 5.23 -11.10 -0.92
N SER A 44 5.59 -11.53 0.29
CA SER A 44 6.74 -12.42 0.46
C SER A 44 6.58 -13.33 1.68
N GLU A 45 7.40 -14.39 1.72
CA GLU A 45 7.48 -15.26 2.87
C GLU A 45 8.20 -14.58 4.03
N VAL A 46 7.57 -14.56 5.19
CA VAL A 46 8.17 -14.19 6.46
C VAL A 46 8.55 -15.43 7.24
N SER A 47 9.67 -15.34 7.94
CA SER A 47 10.19 -16.38 8.82
C SER A 47 10.53 -15.78 10.18
N SER A 48 11.23 -16.56 10.99
CA SER A 48 11.81 -16.09 12.25
C SER A 48 10.77 -15.55 13.22
N PHE A 49 9.66 -16.24 13.44
CA PHE A 49 8.60 -15.80 14.34
C PHE A 49 9.10 -15.56 15.77
N LEU A 50 8.56 -14.53 16.44
CA LEU A 50 8.77 -14.29 17.86
C LEU A 50 8.13 -15.41 18.70
N LYS A 51 6.94 -15.84 18.28
CA LYS A 51 6.23 -17.00 18.80
C LYS A 51 5.59 -17.74 17.64
N SER A 52 5.68 -19.08 17.66
CA SER A 52 5.12 -19.88 16.57
C SER A 52 3.62 -19.64 16.41
N PRO A 53 3.12 -19.43 15.18
CA PRO A 53 1.70 -19.28 14.94
C PRO A 53 0.94 -20.59 15.23
N ASN A 54 -0.23 -20.47 15.85
CA ASN A 54 -1.16 -21.57 16.01
C ASN A 54 -1.86 -21.87 14.67
N ILE A 55 -1.99 -23.15 14.34
CA ILE A 55 -2.59 -23.64 13.10
C ILE A 55 -3.74 -24.57 13.41
N SER A 56 -4.85 -24.38 12.69
CA SER A 56 -5.96 -25.31 12.77
C SER A 56 -5.58 -26.64 12.13
N ILE A 57 -5.69 -27.74 12.89
CA ILE A 57 -5.25 -29.07 12.45
C ILE A 57 -6.45 -30.01 12.46
N LYS A 58 -6.62 -30.76 11.38
CA LYS A 58 -7.57 -31.87 11.29
C LYS A 58 -6.83 -33.19 11.48
N LYS A 59 -7.23 -33.98 12.48
CA LYS A 59 -6.78 -35.37 12.68
C LYS A 59 -7.94 -36.29 12.29
N GLN A 60 -7.66 -37.28 11.45
CA GLN A 60 -8.63 -38.32 11.10
C GLN A 60 -8.08 -39.67 11.52
N GLY A 61 -8.92 -40.48 12.14
CA GLY A 61 -8.68 -41.88 12.45
C GLY A 61 -9.79 -42.73 11.86
N ALA A 62 -9.46 -43.92 11.41
CA ALA A 62 -10.43 -44.90 10.94
C ALA A 62 -10.16 -46.22 11.66
N PHE A 63 -11.19 -46.78 12.27
CA PHE A 63 -11.15 -48.12 12.82
C PHE A 63 -11.95 -49.03 11.89
N VAL A 64 -11.31 -50.08 11.38
CA VAL A 64 -11.95 -51.06 10.49
C VAL A 64 -12.53 -52.17 11.36
N PHE A 65 -13.82 -52.44 11.22
CA PHE A 65 -14.48 -53.54 11.91
C PHE A 65 -14.43 -54.81 11.08
N GLN A 66 -14.65 -55.96 11.72
CA GLN A 66 -14.94 -57.20 11.00
C GLN A 66 -16.38 -57.13 10.48
N ASN A 67 -16.56 -57.22 9.17
CA ASN A 67 -17.87 -57.16 8.53
C ASN A 67 -18.74 -58.36 8.92
N GLU A 68 -19.99 -58.11 9.28
CA GLU A 68 -20.94 -59.18 9.59
C GLU A 68 -21.52 -59.84 8.32
N LYS A 69 -21.86 -61.12 8.44
CA LYS A 69 -22.49 -61.90 7.36
C LYS A 69 -23.73 -62.63 7.89
N ASN A 70 -24.90 -62.15 7.48
CA ASN A 70 -26.20 -62.73 7.81
C ASN A 70 -26.85 -63.38 6.58
N ALA A 71 -27.86 -64.23 6.77
CA ALA A 71 -28.49 -64.98 5.66
C ALA A 71 -29.15 -64.08 4.58
N GLY A 72 -29.50 -62.83 4.92
CA GLY A 72 -30.17 -61.88 4.02
C GLY A 72 -29.29 -60.78 3.42
N TYR A 73 -28.09 -60.52 3.98
CA TYR A 73 -27.17 -59.50 3.46
C TYR A 73 -25.74 -59.72 3.97
N ARG A 74 -24.77 -59.16 3.23
CA ARG A 74 -23.36 -59.15 3.58
C ARG A 74 -22.90 -57.70 3.71
N GLU A 75 -22.29 -57.35 4.84
CA GLU A 75 -21.67 -56.05 5.01
C GLU A 75 -20.39 -55.95 4.15
N LEU A 76 -20.32 -54.93 3.29
CA LEU A 76 -19.24 -54.78 2.30
C LEU A 76 -18.07 -53.93 2.82
N ASP A 77 -18.34 -52.91 3.65
CA ASP A 77 -17.32 -52.06 4.28
C ASP A 77 -17.87 -51.51 5.61
N ALA A 78 -17.15 -51.74 6.71
CA ALA A 78 -17.52 -51.28 8.04
C ALA A 78 -16.34 -50.52 8.65
N LYS A 79 -16.46 -49.20 8.77
CA LYS A 79 -15.43 -48.34 9.35
C LYS A 79 -16.03 -47.32 10.32
N LEU A 80 -15.49 -47.25 11.54
CA LEU A 80 -15.72 -46.09 12.41
C LEU A 80 -14.72 -45.00 12.03
N LEU A 81 -15.24 -43.92 11.47
CA LEU A 81 -14.46 -42.74 11.14
C LEU A 81 -14.53 -41.74 12.30
N THR A 82 -13.38 -41.42 12.88
CA THR A 82 -13.24 -40.35 13.88
C THR A 82 -12.53 -39.17 13.24
N THR A 83 -13.16 -38.00 13.25
CA THR A 83 -12.54 -36.74 12.81
C THR A 83 -12.47 -35.80 14.00
N VAL A 84 -11.27 -35.37 14.37
CA VAL A 84 -11.04 -34.33 15.39
C VAL A 84 -10.43 -33.11 14.70
N GLN A 85 -11.05 -31.95 14.89
CA GLN A 85 -10.57 -30.69 14.33
C GLN A 85 -10.30 -29.69 15.45
N TYR A 86 -9.08 -29.16 15.47
CA TYR A 86 -8.67 -28.10 16.38
C TYR A 86 -8.74 -26.78 15.64
N TYR A 87 -9.52 -25.83 16.17
CA TYR A 87 -9.71 -24.51 15.57
C TYR A 87 -8.96 -23.47 16.41
N HIS A 88 -8.05 -22.74 15.76
CA HIS A 88 -7.33 -21.63 16.36
C HIS A 88 -7.73 -20.32 15.69
N GLY A 89 -7.67 -19.21 16.45
CA GLY A 89 -7.91 -17.87 15.93
C GLY A 89 -6.95 -17.55 14.78
N LYS A 90 -7.44 -16.79 13.80
CA LYS A 90 -6.60 -16.32 12.69
C LYS A 90 -5.62 -15.27 13.21
N ALA A 91 -4.43 -15.24 12.62
CA ALA A 91 -3.55 -14.10 12.81
C ALA A 91 -4.11 -12.90 12.03
N TYR A 92 -3.92 -11.71 12.57
CA TYR A 92 -4.26 -10.45 11.91
C TYR A 92 -3.06 -9.52 11.95
N CYS A 93 -3.01 -8.61 11.01
CA CYS A 93 -1.88 -7.72 10.83
C CYS A 93 -2.28 -6.28 11.12
N LYS A 94 -1.35 -5.50 11.68
CA LYS A 94 -1.53 -4.09 12.01
C LYS A 94 -0.37 -3.27 11.46
N LEU A 95 -0.68 -2.16 10.79
CA LEU A 95 0.33 -1.16 10.42
C LEU A 95 0.78 -0.43 11.69
N VAL A 96 2.06 -0.48 11.99
CA VAL A 96 2.67 0.21 13.13
C VAL A 96 3.19 1.58 12.70
N SER A 97 3.87 1.62 11.57
CA SER A 97 4.42 2.86 11.01
C SER A 97 4.64 2.74 9.51
N SER A 98 4.60 3.89 8.84
CA SER A 98 5.01 4.07 7.46
C SER A 98 6.00 5.23 7.39
N LYS A 99 6.94 5.16 6.45
CA LYS A 99 7.91 6.22 6.19
C LYS A 99 8.11 6.33 4.69
N LEU A 100 8.07 7.56 4.20
CA LEU A 100 8.14 7.86 2.77
C LEU A 100 9.36 8.73 2.50
N HIS A 101 10.23 8.23 1.63
CA HIS A 101 11.36 8.98 1.09
C HIS A 101 11.07 9.29 -0.37
N GLU A 102 11.16 10.55 -0.77
CA GLU A 102 10.77 10.95 -2.11
C GLU A 102 11.73 11.95 -2.73
N LYS A 103 12.04 11.72 -4.01
CA LYS A 103 12.69 12.68 -4.89
C LYS A 103 11.69 13.09 -5.97
N ARG A 104 11.44 14.40 -6.10
CA ARG A 104 10.56 14.99 -7.11
C ARG A 104 11.33 15.81 -8.12
N GLU A 105 10.97 15.70 -9.38
CA GLU A 105 11.53 16.46 -10.49
C GLU A 105 10.39 17.00 -11.35
N PHE A 106 10.21 18.32 -11.39
CA PHE A 106 9.25 18.98 -12.26
C PHE A 106 9.95 19.37 -13.57
N LEU A 107 9.41 18.90 -14.70
CA LEU A 107 10.04 18.95 -16.01
C LEU A 107 9.10 19.55 -17.05
N GLU A 108 9.66 20.34 -17.95
CA GLU A 108 8.97 20.93 -19.10
C GLU A 108 9.62 20.39 -20.39
N PHE A 109 8.81 19.84 -21.29
CA PHE A 109 9.27 19.29 -22.57
C PHE A 109 8.66 20.06 -23.75
N SER A 110 9.50 20.47 -24.71
CA SER A 110 9.10 21.30 -25.85
C SER A 110 8.53 20.54 -27.06
N ASN A 111 8.12 19.27 -26.89
CA ASN A 111 7.56 18.42 -27.97
C ASN A 111 6.84 17.19 -27.39
N PRO A 112 5.67 16.74 -27.92
CA PRO A 112 4.88 15.65 -27.35
C PRO A 112 5.40 14.23 -27.65
N LYS A 113 6.61 14.08 -28.23
CA LYS A 113 7.27 12.77 -28.35
C LYS A 113 7.87 12.38 -26.99
N VAL A 114 6.98 12.19 -26.03
CA VAL A 114 7.28 11.56 -24.75
C VAL A 114 7.50 10.08 -25.07
N GLU A 115 8.73 9.61 -24.98
CA GLU A 115 8.98 8.18 -24.91
C GLU A 115 8.25 7.65 -23.67
N ASP A 116 7.22 6.84 -23.91
CA ASP A 116 6.54 6.09 -22.88
C ASP A 116 7.45 4.96 -22.42
N ASP A 117 8.44 5.30 -21.59
CA ASP A 117 9.24 4.33 -20.85
C ASP A 117 8.43 3.77 -19.64
N ILE A 118 7.12 3.53 -19.86
CA ILE A 118 6.15 3.00 -18.88
C ILE A 118 6.57 1.59 -18.41
N GLU A 119 7.44 0.89 -19.15
CA GLU A 119 7.81 -0.50 -18.87
C GLU A 119 8.75 -0.72 -17.67
N LYS A 120 9.19 0.31 -16.95
CA LYS A 120 10.10 0.15 -15.80
C LYS A 120 9.58 0.71 -14.48
N ASN A 121 8.29 0.58 -14.21
CA ASN A 121 7.80 0.52 -12.81
C ASN A 121 8.06 -0.88 -12.23
N ARG A 122 9.29 -1.37 -12.35
CA ARG A 122 9.69 -2.64 -11.75
C ARG A 122 9.90 -2.39 -10.26
N ILE A 123 9.00 -2.95 -9.47
CA ILE A 123 9.19 -3.21 -8.04
C ILE A 123 10.48 -4.04 -7.94
N GLU A 124 11.59 -3.39 -7.61
CA GLU A 124 12.81 -4.09 -7.23
C GLU A 124 12.47 -4.91 -5.97
N ALA A 125 12.79 -6.20 -6.03
CA ALA A 125 12.33 -7.26 -5.11
C ALA A 125 12.02 -6.77 -3.67
N SER A 126 10.73 -6.63 -3.36
CA SER A 126 10.27 -6.23 -2.04
C SER A 126 10.33 -7.42 -1.08
N SER A 127 11.11 -7.33 0.00
CA SER A 127 11.24 -8.39 1.02
C SER A 127 10.87 -7.89 2.41
N TRP A 128 10.38 -8.80 3.25
CA TRP A 128 10.08 -8.53 4.66
C TRP A 128 11.26 -8.95 5.55
N ILE A 129 11.77 -8.03 6.35
CA ILE A 129 12.86 -8.23 7.30
C ILE A 129 12.27 -8.25 8.73
N PRO A 130 12.50 -9.30 9.54
CA PRO A 130 12.05 -9.32 10.94
C PRO A 130 12.82 -8.28 11.77
N ILE A 131 12.10 -7.53 12.61
CA ILE A 131 12.68 -6.46 13.44
C ILE A 131 13.00 -6.96 14.86
N HIS A 132 12.43 -8.08 15.28
CA HIS A 132 12.67 -8.66 16.59
C HIS A 132 13.90 -9.57 16.59
N SER A 133 14.72 -9.46 17.64
CA SER A 133 15.76 -10.45 17.91
C SER A 133 15.08 -11.73 18.41
N MET A 134 15.40 -12.87 17.81
CA MET A 134 14.93 -14.17 18.30
C MET A 134 15.42 -14.38 19.74
N LYS A 135 14.58 -14.08 20.73
CA LYS A 135 14.70 -14.64 22.07
C LYS A 135 13.59 -15.66 22.22
N LEU A 136 13.91 -16.89 21.84
CA LEU A 136 13.14 -18.06 22.25
C LEU A 136 13.44 -18.26 23.73
N GLU A 137 12.75 -17.51 24.60
CA GLU A 137 12.77 -17.82 26.02
C GLU A 137 12.10 -19.18 26.18
N LYS A 138 12.92 -20.21 26.34
CA LYS A 138 12.46 -21.48 26.89
C LYS A 138 11.89 -21.15 28.27
N GLU A 139 10.56 -21.19 28.40
CA GLU A 139 9.91 -21.18 29.70
C GLU A 139 10.60 -22.25 30.55
N ARG A 140 11.26 -21.83 31.65
CA ARG A 140 11.69 -22.78 32.68
C ARG A 140 10.40 -23.29 33.30
N GLU A 141 10.10 -24.57 33.08
CA GLU A 141 9.12 -25.31 33.87
C GLU A 141 9.57 -25.27 35.34
N GLY A 142 9.07 -24.28 36.07
CA GLY A 142 9.13 -24.23 37.52
C GLY A 142 7.79 -24.68 38.07
N GLU A 143 7.81 -25.65 38.98
CA GLU A 143 6.66 -26.06 39.79
C GLU A 143 6.21 -24.90 40.69
N PHE A 144 5.35 -24.02 40.18
CA PHE A 144 4.58 -23.10 41.00
C PHE A 144 3.11 -23.21 40.58
N ASN A 145 2.19 -23.34 41.53
CA ASN A 145 0.76 -23.54 41.28
C ASN A 145 -0.02 -22.22 41.02
N ASP A 146 0.67 -21.09 40.93
CA ASP A 146 0.05 -19.75 40.86
C ASP A 146 0.06 -19.19 39.42
N TYR A 147 -0.44 -19.98 38.46
CA TYR A 147 -0.63 -19.51 37.09
C TYR A 147 -2.10 -19.51 36.73
N ILE A 148 -2.55 -18.41 36.12
CA ILE A 148 -3.81 -18.40 35.39
C ILE A 148 -3.56 -18.57 33.90
N THR A 149 -4.44 -19.32 33.27
CA THR A 149 -4.44 -19.47 31.83
C THR A 149 -5.39 -18.46 31.21
N VAL A 150 -4.87 -17.60 30.33
CA VAL A 150 -5.63 -16.53 29.69
C VAL A 150 -5.43 -16.56 28.18
N LYS A 151 -6.41 -16.07 27.43
CA LYS A 151 -6.29 -15.86 25.99
C LYS A 151 -6.03 -14.40 25.71
N LEU A 152 -4.91 -14.11 25.05
CA LEU A 152 -4.46 -12.75 24.75
C LEU A 152 -3.99 -12.65 23.29
N PRO A 153 -4.09 -11.47 22.65
CA PRO A 153 -3.44 -11.21 21.38
C PRO A 153 -1.93 -11.15 21.60
N ILE A 154 -1.22 -12.18 21.13
CA ILE A 154 0.24 -12.28 21.23
C ILE A 154 0.86 -11.85 19.90
N GLU A 155 1.91 -11.03 19.98
CA GLU A 155 2.74 -10.71 18.83
C GLU A 155 3.51 -11.97 18.39
N ILE A 156 3.20 -12.47 17.21
CA ILE A 156 3.91 -13.61 16.61
C ILE A 156 5.08 -13.15 15.73
N GLY A 157 5.10 -11.88 15.33
CA GLY A 157 6.26 -11.26 14.68
C GLY A 157 6.02 -9.81 14.28
N LYS A 158 7.12 -9.09 14.02
CA LYS A 158 7.11 -7.72 13.52
C LYS A 158 8.09 -7.59 12.36
N TYR A 159 7.63 -7.05 11.25
CA TYR A 159 8.34 -7.07 9.97
C TYR A 159 8.43 -5.68 9.35
N GLN A 160 9.60 -5.34 8.82
CA GLN A 160 9.85 -4.15 8.02
C GLN A 160 9.94 -4.55 6.55
N GLY A 161 9.27 -3.83 5.68
CA GLY A 161 9.34 -4.03 4.23
C GLY A 161 9.59 -2.70 3.54
N GLU A 162 10.29 -2.76 2.42
CA GLU A 162 10.59 -1.60 1.59
C GLU A 162 10.05 -1.81 0.17
N ILE A 163 9.48 -0.75 -0.40
CA ILE A 163 8.91 -0.74 -1.75
C ILE A 163 9.39 0.51 -2.47
N SER A 164 10.07 0.32 -3.60
CA SER A 164 10.44 1.40 -4.50
C SER A 164 9.38 1.57 -5.59
N LEU A 165 8.90 2.80 -5.76
CA LEU A 165 7.85 3.18 -6.71
C LEU A 165 8.35 4.36 -7.55
N ARG A 166 7.97 4.36 -8.82
CA ARG A 166 8.18 5.49 -9.72
C ARG A 166 6.85 5.91 -10.30
N GLU A 167 6.54 7.20 -10.15
CA GLU A 167 5.26 7.78 -10.55
C GLU A 167 5.52 8.98 -11.48
N LYS A 168 4.63 9.14 -12.47
CA LYS A 168 4.73 10.18 -13.48
C LYS A 168 3.38 10.85 -13.64
N VAL A 169 3.32 12.10 -13.20
CA VAL A 169 2.15 12.95 -13.37
C VAL A 169 2.33 13.81 -14.61
N VAL A 170 1.37 13.76 -15.53
CA VAL A 170 1.33 14.66 -16.70
C VAL A 170 0.22 15.69 -16.49
N PHE A 171 0.57 16.98 -16.57
CA PHE A 171 -0.39 18.06 -16.45
C PHE A 171 -0.94 18.45 -17.82
N LYS A 172 -2.24 18.79 -17.86
CA LYS A 172 -2.90 19.27 -19.08
C LYS A 172 -2.76 20.77 -19.28
N GLU A 173 -2.50 21.48 -18.20
CA GLU A 173 -2.34 22.94 -18.19
C GLU A 173 -0.87 23.34 -18.17
N LYS A 174 -0.62 24.60 -18.52
CA LYS A 174 0.68 25.24 -18.36
C LYS A 174 0.98 25.45 -16.88
N VAL A 175 1.67 24.48 -16.27
CA VAL A 175 2.06 24.55 -14.86
C VAL A 175 3.34 25.35 -14.72
N THR A 176 3.31 26.35 -13.83
CA THR A 176 4.44 27.22 -13.56
C THR A 176 5.20 26.82 -12.30
N GLU A 177 4.48 26.26 -11.32
CA GLU A 177 5.04 25.91 -10.02
C GLU A 177 4.21 24.81 -9.36
N ILE A 178 4.88 23.88 -8.68
CA ILE A 178 4.27 22.97 -7.71
C ILE A 178 4.38 23.63 -6.33
N LYS A 179 3.23 23.94 -5.72
CA LYS A 179 3.18 24.65 -4.44
C LYS A 179 3.38 23.73 -3.25
N ASP A 180 2.53 22.72 -3.17
CA ASP A 180 2.51 21.78 -2.05
C ASP A 180 2.06 20.40 -2.51
N VAL A 181 2.46 19.40 -1.75
CA VAL A 181 2.05 18.02 -1.97
C VAL A 181 1.83 17.36 -0.61
N SER A 182 0.58 17.02 -0.34
CA SER A 182 0.20 16.22 0.82
C SER A 182 0.03 14.76 0.43
N GLN A 183 0.44 13.85 1.33
CA GLN A 183 0.45 12.41 1.09
C GLN A 183 -0.04 11.63 2.31
N GLU A 184 -0.77 10.55 2.05
CA GLU A 184 -1.25 9.61 3.06
C GLU A 184 -1.14 8.17 2.54
N ILE A 185 -0.74 7.23 3.40
CA ILE A 185 -0.63 5.81 3.06
C ILE A 185 -1.89 5.09 3.54
N ILE A 186 -2.60 4.46 2.61
CA ILE A 186 -3.84 3.73 2.91
C ILE A 186 -3.66 2.27 2.57
N LEU A 187 -3.79 1.39 3.57
CA LEU A 187 -3.80 -0.06 3.35
C LEU A 187 -5.18 -0.53 2.94
N THR A 188 -5.24 -1.32 1.89
CA THR A 188 -6.47 -1.98 1.42
C THR A 188 -6.49 -3.46 1.82
N LYS A 189 -5.32 -4.09 1.93
CA LYS A 189 -5.18 -5.50 2.31
C LYS A 189 -3.96 -5.70 3.20
N ASN A 190 -4.11 -6.50 4.25
CA ASN A 190 -3.02 -6.84 5.16
C ASN A 190 -3.28 -8.21 5.78
N GLU A 191 -2.74 -9.26 5.17
CA GLU A 191 -3.07 -10.65 5.47
C GLU A 191 -1.84 -11.49 5.81
N PHE A 192 -1.97 -12.30 6.86
CA PHE A 192 -1.02 -13.34 7.20
C PHE A 192 -1.50 -14.71 6.70
N LEU A 193 -0.74 -15.31 5.80
CA LEU A 193 -1.09 -16.52 5.08
C LEU A 193 -0.34 -17.71 5.65
N LEU A 194 -1.01 -18.50 6.48
CA LEU A 194 -0.47 -19.73 7.01
C LEU A 194 -0.33 -20.81 5.93
N PRO A 195 0.76 -21.60 5.92
CA PRO A 195 0.93 -22.67 4.95
C PRO A 195 -0.11 -23.78 5.14
N LYS A 196 -0.52 -24.40 4.02
CA LYS A 196 -1.41 -25.58 4.05
C LYS A 196 -0.61 -26.81 4.45
N ILE A 197 -0.68 -27.19 5.72
CA ILE A 197 0.08 -28.33 6.22
C ILE A 197 -0.73 -29.63 6.07
N LYS A 198 -0.14 -30.62 5.37
CA LYS A 198 -0.59 -32.02 5.41
C LYS A 198 0.30 -32.76 6.39
N LYS A 199 -0.26 -33.29 7.48
CA LYS A 199 0.52 -34.08 8.44
C LYS A 199 0.86 -35.44 7.85
N THR A 200 2.14 -35.80 7.90
CA THR A 200 2.60 -37.18 7.75
C THR A 200 3.30 -37.55 9.06
N GLY A 201 2.59 -38.20 9.99
CA GLY A 201 3.16 -38.67 11.28
C GLY A 201 2.71 -37.93 12.55
N GLN A 202 3.28 -38.34 13.69
CA GLN A 202 2.87 -37.91 15.05
C GLN A 202 3.54 -36.61 15.55
N ASN A 203 4.49 -36.02 14.82
CA ASN A 203 5.22 -34.85 15.32
C ASN A 203 4.36 -33.57 15.40
N PRO A 204 4.62 -32.70 16.40
CA PRO A 204 4.06 -31.35 16.42
C PRO A 204 4.56 -30.59 15.19
N VAL A 205 3.63 -29.95 14.49
CA VAL A 205 3.96 -29.17 13.29
C VAL A 205 4.41 -27.79 13.78
N THR A 206 5.67 -27.49 13.58
CA THR A 206 6.23 -26.15 13.81
C THR A 206 6.27 -25.42 12.48
N ILE A 207 5.83 -24.17 12.45
CA ILE A 207 5.78 -23.36 11.23
C ILE A 207 7.07 -22.54 11.15
N GLU A 208 7.84 -22.78 10.09
CA GLU A 208 9.09 -22.05 9.85
C GLU A 208 8.88 -20.79 9.00
N LYS A 209 7.92 -20.84 8.08
CA LYS A 209 7.60 -19.75 7.16
C LYS A 209 6.09 -19.59 6.94
N ALA A 210 5.67 -18.37 6.67
CA ALA A 210 4.30 -18.01 6.31
C ALA A 210 4.32 -16.84 5.30
N GLY A 211 3.27 -16.66 4.52
CA GLY A 211 3.16 -15.50 3.63
C GLY A 211 2.68 -14.26 4.37
N LEU A 212 3.23 -13.10 4.04
CA LEU A 212 2.72 -11.79 4.46
C LEU A 212 2.41 -10.96 3.22
N LEU A 213 1.13 -10.63 3.06
CA LEU A 213 0.59 -9.85 1.94
C LEU A 213 0.12 -8.49 2.46
N VAL A 214 0.69 -7.41 1.92
CA VAL A 214 0.24 -6.05 2.20
C VAL A 214 0.04 -5.30 0.90
N GLU A 215 -1.15 -4.72 0.75
CA GLU A 215 -1.54 -3.93 -0.42
C GLU A 215 -2.15 -2.62 0.05
N GLY A 216 -1.97 -1.59 -0.76
CA GLY A 216 -2.47 -0.27 -0.47
C GLY A 216 -2.22 0.71 -1.60
N TYR A 217 -2.41 1.98 -1.31
CA TYR A 217 -2.03 3.06 -2.21
C TYR A 217 -1.55 4.27 -1.41
N ILE A 218 -0.66 5.04 -2.04
CA ILE A 218 -0.29 6.38 -1.60
C ILE A 218 -1.33 7.33 -2.18
N TYR A 219 -2.13 7.93 -1.32
CA TYR A 219 -3.04 9.01 -1.66
C TYR A 219 -2.24 10.32 -1.68
N GLN A 220 -2.30 11.05 -2.79
CA GLN A 220 -1.55 12.29 -2.95
C GLN A 220 -2.46 13.41 -3.44
N CYS A 221 -2.38 14.58 -2.81
CA CYS A 221 -3.00 15.81 -3.29
C CYS A 221 -1.90 16.82 -3.62
N ILE A 222 -1.84 17.23 -4.89
CA ILE A 222 -0.83 18.15 -5.43
C ILE A 222 -1.50 19.50 -5.67
N GLU A 223 -1.01 20.54 -5.01
CA GLU A 223 -1.39 21.92 -5.27
C GLU A 223 -0.36 22.56 -6.21
N TYR A 224 -0.83 23.22 -7.27
CA TYR A 224 0.03 23.78 -8.32
C TYR A 224 -0.54 25.08 -8.90
N THR A 225 0.35 25.92 -9.41
CA THR A 225 0.00 27.18 -10.07
C THR A 225 0.01 26.99 -11.58
N ILE A 226 -1.08 27.39 -12.23
CA ILE A 226 -1.17 27.43 -13.69
C ILE A 226 -1.12 28.86 -14.21
N GLU A 227 -0.58 28.99 -15.40
CA GLU A 227 -0.70 30.18 -16.23
C GLU A 227 -1.92 30.05 -17.16
N GLN A 228 -2.80 31.05 -17.14
CA GLN A 228 -3.97 31.09 -18.03
C GLN A 228 -3.57 31.60 -19.43
N SER A 229 -2.90 30.75 -20.22
CA SER A 229 -2.63 31.03 -21.64
C SER A 229 -3.65 30.32 -22.55
N LEU A 230 -3.92 30.89 -23.73
CA LEU A 230 -4.89 30.36 -24.71
C LEU A 230 -4.38 29.09 -25.42
N SER A 231 -3.07 28.85 -25.42
CA SER A 231 -2.42 27.64 -25.92
C SER A 231 -1.04 27.44 -25.29
N HIS A 232 -0.59 26.19 -25.22
CA HIS A 232 0.79 25.80 -24.92
C HIS A 232 1.06 24.45 -25.60
N ASP A 233 2.22 24.32 -26.24
CA ASP A 233 2.62 23.08 -26.92
C ASP A 233 3.54 22.22 -26.04
N ASN A 234 3.95 22.74 -24.88
CA ASN A 234 4.86 22.06 -23.96
C ASN A 234 4.11 21.06 -23.08
N VAL A 235 4.77 19.96 -22.74
CA VAL A 235 4.26 18.97 -21.79
C VAL A 235 4.92 19.19 -20.43
N TYR A 236 4.11 19.40 -19.39
CA TYR A 236 4.57 19.55 -18.02
C TYR A 236 4.41 18.23 -17.27
N GLN A 237 5.48 17.78 -16.62
CA GLN A 237 5.50 16.50 -15.91
C GLN A 237 6.10 16.64 -14.52
N LEU A 238 5.53 15.94 -13.54
CA LEU A 238 6.16 15.71 -12.25
C LEU A 238 6.57 14.24 -12.17
N MET A 239 7.89 14.01 -12.19
CA MET A 239 8.49 12.71 -11.97
C MET A 239 8.76 12.52 -10.49
N GLN A 240 8.37 11.37 -9.94
CA GLN A 240 8.49 11.07 -8.52
C GLN A 240 9.12 9.68 -8.35
N ASN A 241 10.24 9.64 -7.62
CA ASN A 241 10.83 8.38 -7.16
C ASN A 241 10.58 8.28 -5.65
N ILE A 242 9.83 7.27 -5.25
CA ILE A 242 9.35 7.08 -3.88
C ILE A 242 9.91 5.77 -3.34
N VAL A 243 10.46 5.81 -2.13
CA VAL A 243 10.79 4.62 -1.33
C VAL A 243 9.87 4.62 -0.12
N LEU A 244 9.01 3.61 -0.04
CA LEU A 244 8.05 3.40 1.03
C LEU A 244 8.54 2.29 1.96
N GLU A 245 8.82 2.64 3.21
CA GLU A 245 9.08 1.70 4.28
C GLU A 245 7.79 1.47 5.09
N LEU A 246 7.44 0.21 5.33
CA LEU A 246 6.29 -0.20 6.13
C LEU A 246 6.74 -1.10 7.28
N THR A 247 6.20 -0.87 8.48
CA THR A 247 6.35 -1.77 9.61
C THR A 247 5.01 -2.42 9.97
N ILE A 248 4.94 -3.74 9.86
CA ILE A 248 3.74 -4.54 10.10
C ILE A 248 3.95 -5.41 11.33
N GLN A 249 3.02 -5.34 12.25
CA GLN A 249 2.92 -6.22 13.40
C GLN A 249 1.92 -7.33 13.09
N VAL A 250 2.28 -8.57 13.39
CA VAL A 250 1.41 -9.73 13.23
C VAL A 250 1.03 -10.25 14.62
N LEU A 251 -0.27 -10.31 14.87
CA LEU A 251 -0.86 -10.68 16.16
C LEU A 251 -1.74 -11.92 15.98
N GLN A 252 -1.76 -12.79 16.99
CA GLN A 252 -2.67 -13.92 17.04
C GLN A 252 -3.16 -14.11 18.47
N GLU A 253 -4.46 -14.37 18.64
CA GLU A 253 -4.99 -14.77 19.94
C GLU A 253 -4.44 -16.15 20.33
N GLN A 254 -3.70 -16.21 21.43
CA GLN A 254 -3.10 -17.42 21.94
C GLN A 254 -3.32 -17.56 23.45
N GLU A 255 -3.42 -18.81 23.88
CA GLU A 255 -3.48 -19.16 25.29
C GLU A 255 -2.07 -19.07 25.89
N VAL A 256 -1.95 -18.33 26.98
CA VAL A 256 -0.70 -18.11 27.71
C VAL A 256 -0.93 -18.27 29.20
N ARG A 257 0.11 -18.72 29.90
CA ARG A 257 0.12 -18.81 31.35
C ARG A 257 0.72 -17.53 31.90
N VAL A 258 -0.02 -16.82 32.74
CA VAL A 258 0.45 -15.62 33.41
C VAL A 258 0.64 -15.95 34.88
N ARG A 259 1.84 -15.68 35.37
CA ARG A 259 2.16 -15.82 36.79
C ARG A 259 1.42 -14.71 37.56
N MET A 260 0.75 -15.09 38.65
CA MET A 260 0.16 -14.14 39.60
C MET A 260 1.22 -13.53 40.52
#